data_AF-A0A821HE64-F1
#
_entry.id   AF-A0A821HE64-F1
#
_cell.length_a   1.000
_cell.length_b   1.000
_cell.length_c   1.000
_cell.angle_alpha   90.00
_cell.angle_beta   90.00
_cell.angle_gamma   90.00
#
_symmetry.space_group_name_H-M   'P 1'
#
loop_
_entity.id
_entity.type
_entity.pdbx_description
1 polymer ?
#
loop_
_entity_poly.entity_id
_entity_poly.type
_entity_poly.pdbx_seq_one_letter_code
_entity_poly.pdbx_strand_id
1 'polypeptide(L)'
;MDAPLASIIADVFMTNLETTLMDDLINAGVCEWHRYVDDTFIEDGDKLEFLDVLITRSTGYQLFETTIYRKPTYADLLTNYHSYVSMQYKNGGIITMVNRALIICSTYTSLAAEFNEIRRIGLLNGYTSSFIDTIIGIKLSQYRKKNNDVIQSPQSGPDVKKRMYVEIPFIENATKEFRNKITHLCNKLRLDLDIQFFMKPSPAVQMLYQTKDPTNKKMKSDVVYSIKCTQCQHSYIGKTERQCIKRLHEQGAIVILLFGV
;
A
#
# COMPACT_ATOMS: atom_id res chain seq x y z
N MET A 1 -0.35 19.92 6.22
CA MET A 1 -0.42 21.22 6.92
C MET A 1 -1.65 21.14 7.80
N ASP A 2 -1.52 20.83 9.08
CA ASP A 2 -2.64 21.07 9.99
C ASP A 2 -2.53 22.52 10.43
N ALA A 3 -3.35 23.39 9.83
CA ALA A 3 -3.55 24.71 10.40
C ALA A 3 -4.07 24.49 11.83
N PRO A 4 -3.67 25.31 12.82
CA PRO A 4 -4.14 25.15 14.20
C PRO A 4 -5.67 25.25 14.34
N LEU A 5 -6.34 25.85 13.34
CA LEU A 5 -7.79 25.90 13.20
C LEU A 5 -8.37 24.83 12.27
N ALA A 6 -7.56 24.12 11.47
CA ALA A 6 -8.06 23.16 10.49
C ALA A 6 -8.78 21.99 11.16
N SER A 7 -8.22 21.43 12.23
CA SER A 7 -8.87 20.36 12.98
C SER A 7 -10.18 20.82 13.62
N ILE A 8 -10.19 22.01 14.22
CA ILE A 8 -11.38 22.61 14.82
C ILE A 8 -12.45 22.89 13.76
N ILE A 9 -12.07 23.45 12.60
CA ILE A 9 -12.99 23.74 11.50
C ILE A 9 -13.52 22.43 10.89
N ALA A 10 -12.67 21.41 10.74
CA ALA A 10 -13.08 20.08 10.31
C ALA A 10 -14.08 19.48 11.31
N ASP A 11 -13.81 19.57 12.61
CA ASP A 11 -14.74 19.10 13.66
C ASP A 11 -16.09 19.84 13.62
N VAL A 12 -16.08 21.17 13.49
CA VAL A 12 -17.30 21.98 13.38
C VAL A 12 -18.07 21.65 12.11
N PHE A 13 -17.39 21.52 10.98
CA PHE A 13 -18.00 21.14 9.71
C PHE A 13 -18.59 19.72 9.79
N MET A 14 -17.83 18.75 10.30
CA MET A 14 -18.28 17.37 10.47
C MET A 14 -19.46 17.31 11.43
N THR A 15 -19.42 18.02 12.55
CA THR A 15 -20.56 18.07 13.50
C THR A 15 -21.79 18.68 12.85
N ASN A 16 -21.65 19.76 12.08
CA ASN A 16 -22.78 20.37 11.37
C ASN A 16 -23.35 19.40 10.30
N LEU A 17 -22.47 18.77 9.52
CA LEU A 17 -22.84 17.80 8.50
C LEU A 17 -23.54 16.59 9.11
N GLU A 18 -23.01 16.04 10.20
CA GLU A 18 -23.62 14.98 11.00
C GLU A 18 -25.02 15.39 11.47
N THR A 19 -25.18 16.54 12.13
CA THR A 19 -26.50 16.99 12.61
C THR A 19 -27.51 17.25 11.50
N THR A 20 -27.06 17.68 10.31
CA THR A 20 -27.95 18.00 9.19
C THR A 20 -28.38 16.74 8.44
N LEU A 21 -27.46 15.78 8.29
CA LEU A 21 -27.71 14.56 7.52
C LEU A 21 -28.22 13.40 8.38
N MET A 22 -28.23 13.51 9.71
CA MET A 22 -28.58 12.37 10.57
C MET A 22 -29.97 11.82 10.27
N ASP A 23 -30.95 12.71 10.08
CA ASP A 23 -32.31 12.29 9.76
C ASP A 23 -32.37 11.60 8.37
N ASP A 24 -31.64 12.12 7.39
CA ASP A 24 -31.54 11.51 6.05
C ASP A 24 -30.82 10.16 6.09
N LEU A 25 -29.77 10.03 6.92
CA LEU A 25 -29.01 8.79 7.11
C LEU A 25 -29.84 7.71 7.82
N ILE A 26 -30.58 8.08 8.87
CA ILE A 26 -31.53 7.18 9.55
C ILE A 26 -32.61 6.74 8.56
N ASN A 27 -33.17 7.66 7.76
CA ASN A 27 -34.15 7.34 6.73
C ASN A 27 -33.56 6.44 5.62
N ALA A 28 -32.26 6.51 5.38
CA ALA A 28 -31.54 5.65 4.44
C ALA A 28 -31.15 4.27 5.01
N GLY A 29 -31.39 4.01 6.31
CA GLY A 29 -31.13 2.72 6.96
C GLY A 29 -29.90 2.65 7.87
N VAL A 30 -29.16 3.76 8.04
CA VAL A 30 -28.00 3.81 8.94
C VAL A 30 -28.47 3.65 10.39
N CYS A 31 -28.02 2.58 11.05
CA CYS A 31 -28.46 2.19 12.39
C CYS A 31 -27.56 2.78 13.48
N GLU A 32 -26.24 2.71 13.28
CA GLU A 32 -25.26 3.30 14.19
C GLU A 32 -24.17 4.03 13.40
N TRP A 33 -23.72 5.15 13.97
CA TRP A 33 -22.67 5.99 13.40
C TRP A 33 -21.68 6.37 14.50
N HIS A 34 -20.39 6.14 14.24
CA HIS A 34 -19.33 6.47 15.18
C HIS A 34 -18.14 7.11 14.46
N ARG A 35 -17.71 8.28 14.95
CA ARG A 35 -16.48 8.94 14.50
C ARG A 35 -15.33 8.65 15.46
N TYR A 36 -14.21 8.20 14.92
CA TYR A 36 -12.97 7.98 15.66
C TYR A 36 -11.81 8.64 14.94
N VAL A 37 -11.33 9.76 15.48
CA VAL A 37 -10.27 10.58 14.87
C VAL A 37 -10.66 10.97 13.43
N ASP A 38 -10.02 10.37 12.42
CA ASP A 38 -10.26 10.63 11.00
C ASP A 38 -11.17 9.56 10.35
N ASP A 39 -11.53 8.50 11.08
CA ASP A 39 -12.33 7.39 10.58
C ASP A 39 -13.80 7.55 11.01
N THR A 40 -14.70 7.13 10.12
CA THR A 40 -16.13 7.07 10.37
C THR A 40 -16.61 5.64 10.15
N PHE A 41 -17.26 5.08 11.17
CA PHE A 41 -17.88 3.77 11.17
C PHE A 41 -19.38 3.95 10.98
N ILE A 42 -19.94 3.22 10.03
CA ILE A 42 -21.36 3.23 9.71
C ILE A 42 -21.83 1.78 9.76
N GLU A 43 -22.74 1.47 10.68
CA GLU A 43 -23.47 0.21 10.70
C GLU A 43 -24.78 0.40 9.93
N ASP A 44 -24.90 -0.30 8.81
CA ASP A 44 -26.11 -0.36 7.98
C ASP A 44 -26.76 -1.73 8.17
N GLY A 45 -27.73 -1.81 9.08
CA GLY A 45 -28.36 -3.05 9.51
C GLY A 45 -27.35 -4.04 10.12
N ASP A 46 -27.16 -5.19 9.47
CA ASP A 46 -26.21 -6.22 9.92
C ASP A 46 -24.80 -6.07 9.32
N LYS A 47 -24.49 -4.93 8.68
CA LYS A 47 -23.23 -4.73 7.95
C LYS A 47 -22.44 -3.54 8.48
N LEU A 48 -21.14 -3.75 8.60
CA LEU A 48 -20.17 -2.72 8.98
C LEU A 48 -19.02 -2.69 7.96
N GLU A 49 -18.82 -1.53 7.35
CA GLU A 49 -17.72 -1.29 6.42
C GLU A 49 -16.51 -0.75 7.17
N PHE A 50 -15.36 -1.43 7.07
CA PHE A 50 -14.11 -0.98 7.67
C PHE A 50 -12.93 -1.13 6.70
N LEU A 51 -12.44 0.00 6.19
CA LEU A 51 -11.37 0.08 5.19
C LEU A 51 -11.68 -0.78 3.94
N ASP A 52 -11.02 -1.93 3.86
CA ASP A 52 -11.04 -2.90 2.77
C ASP A 52 -11.88 -4.15 3.12
N VAL A 53 -12.58 -4.14 4.27
CA VAL A 53 -13.31 -5.28 4.84
C VAL A 53 -14.78 -4.91 5.06
N LEU A 54 -15.68 -5.79 4.64
CA LEU A 54 -17.09 -5.74 4.97
C LEU A 54 -17.36 -6.83 6.00
N ILE A 55 -17.76 -6.42 7.20
CA ILE A 55 -18.14 -7.30 8.30
C ILE A 55 -19.65 -7.44 8.26
N THR A 56 -20.15 -8.67 8.18
CA THR A 56 -21.59 -8.97 8.20
C THR A 56 -21.89 -9.82 9.41
N ARG A 57 -22.85 -9.39 10.24
CA ARG A 57 -23.37 -10.19 11.35
C ARG A 57 -24.15 -11.37 10.78
N SER A 58 -23.82 -12.57 11.22
CA SER A 58 -24.49 -13.80 10.77
C SER A 58 -25.24 -14.44 11.93
N THR A 59 -26.42 -14.98 11.66
CA THR A 59 -27.29 -15.62 12.65
C THR A 59 -26.91 -17.09 12.91
N GLY A 60 -25.81 -17.58 12.34
CA GLY A 60 -25.31 -18.95 12.49
C GLY A 60 -24.27 -19.15 13.59
N TYR A 61 -23.56 -20.29 13.56
CA TYR A 61 -22.50 -20.62 14.54
C TYR A 61 -21.33 -19.62 14.54
N GLN A 62 -21.08 -18.97 13.40
CA GLN A 62 -20.09 -17.92 13.26
C GLN A 62 -20.80 -16.57 13.32
N LEU A 63 -20.52 -15.80 14.38
CA LEU A 63 -21.19 -14.53 14.66
C LEU A 63 -20.93 -13.45 13.60
N PHE A 64 -19.75 -13.48 12.97
CA PHE A 64 -19.34 -12.51 11.96
C PHE A 64 -18.71 -13.19 10.75
N GLU A 65 -19.19 -12.81 9.56
CA GLU A 65 -18.58 -13.11 8.28
C GLU A 65 -17.84 -11.88 7.76
N THR A 66 -16.64 -12.07 7.24
CA THR A 66 -15.83 -10.99 6.66
C THR A 66 -15.64 -11.24 5.17
N THR A 67 -15.82 -10.19 4.37
CA THR A 67 -15.64 -10.20 2.92
C THR A 67 -14.86 -8.96 2.47
N ILE A 68 -14.37 -8.95 1.23
CA ILE A 68 -13.67 -7.78 0.69
C ILE A 68 -14.67 -6.66 0.40
N TYR A 69 -14.45 -5.50 1.02
CA TYR A 69 -15.19 -4.28 0.67
C TYR A 69 -14.45 -3.49 -0.41
N ARG A 70 -15.21 -3.01 -1.40
CA ARG A 70 -14.73 -2.08 -2.44
C ARG A 70 -15.64 -0.86 -2.41
N LYS A 71 -15.06 0.32 -2.21
CA LYS A 71 -15.81 1.58 -2.24
C LYS A 71 -16.53 1.75 -3.60
N PRO A 72 -17.68 2.45 -3.66
CA PRO A 72 -18.38 2.72 -4.92
C PRO A 72 -17.53 3.41 -6.00
N THR A 73 -16.47 4.11 -5.59
CA THR A 73 -15.51 4.79 -6.48
C THR A 73 -14.38 3.88 -6.97
N TYR A 74 -14.38 2.59 -6.62
CA TYR A 74 -13.37 1.64 -7.06
C TYR A 74 -13.50 1.35 -8.56
N ALA A 75 -12.45 1.69 -9.32
CA ALA A 75 -12.49 1.66 -10.78
C ALA A 75 -12.08 0.32 -11.41
N ASP A 76 -11.92 -0.75 -10.63
CA ASP A 76 -11.43 -2.06 -11.10
C ASP A 76 -10.11 -2.01 -11.89
N LEU A 77 -9.27 -1.00 -11.62
CA LEU A 77 -8.09 -0.74 -12.43
C LEU A 77 -6.87 -1.47 -11.88
N LEU A 78 -6.24 -2.27 -12.74
CA LEU A 78 -4.92 -2.84 -12.53
C LEU A 78 -3.95 -2.27 -13.57
N THR A 79 -2.66 -2.57 -13.39
CA THR A 79 -1.71 -2.38 -14.47
C THR A 79 -2.15 -3.23 -15.66
N ASN A 80 -2.45 -2.62 -16.80
CA ASN A 80 -2.85 -3.35 -18.00
C ASN A 80 -1.78 -4.40 -18.38
N TYR A 81 -2.22 -5.60 -18.75
CA TYR A 81 -1.31 -6.71 -19.06
C TYR A 81 -0.37 -6.41 -20.23
N HIS A 82 -0.77 -5.56 -21.17
CA HIS A 82 0.02 -5.16 -22.33
C HIS A 82 0.92 -3.94 -22.09
N SER A 83 0.87 -3.33 -20.89
CA SER A 83 1.76 -2.21 -20.57
C SER A 83 3.23 -2.60 -20.63
N TYR A 84 4.07 -1.64 -21.06
CA TYR A 84 5.53 -1.78 -21.11
C TYR A 84 6.15 -1.66 -19.72
N VAL A 85 5.93 -2.69 -18.91
CA VAL A 85 6.43 -2.81 -17.54
C VAL A 85 6.86 -4.25 -17.28
N SER A 86 7.72 -4.44 -16.28
CA SER A 86 8.18 -5.78 -15.92
C SER A 86 7.03 -6.66 -15.44
N MET A 87 7.17 -7.98 -15.62
CA MET A 87 6.17 -8.96 -15.16
C MET A 87 5.93 -8.91 -13.65
N GLN A 88 6.88 -8.38 -12.86
CA GLN A 88 6.72 -8.24 -11.41
C GLN A 88 5.56 -7.31 -11.04
N TYR A 89 5.36 -6.21 -11.78
CA TYR A 89 4.22 -5.30 -11.56
C TYR A 89 2.90 -5.97 -11.92
N LYS A 90 2.87 -6.67 -13.06
CA LYS A 90 1.69 -7.40 -13.54
C LYS A 90 1.27 -8.50 -12.57
N ASN A 91 2.25 -9.27 -12.08
CA ASN A 91 2.03 -10.26 -11.03
C ASN A 91 1.56 -9.60 -9.72
N GLY A 92 2.19 -8.48 -9.34
CA GLY A 92 1.97 -7.82 -8.05
C GLY A 92 0.51 -7.45 -7.81
N GLY A 93 -0.18 -6.93 -8.83
CA GLY A 93 -1.60 -6.58 -8.74
C GLY A 93 -2.47 -7.77 -8.33
N ILE A 94 -2.42 -8.86 -9.11
CA ILE A 94 -3.20 -10.07 -8.85
C ILE A 94 -2.77 -10.74 -7.52
N ILE A 95 -1.47 -10.83 -7.25
CA ILE A 95 -0.96 -11.40 -5.99
C ILE A 95 -1.52 -10.65 -4.78
N THR A 96 -1.60 -9.32 -4.86
CA THR A 96 -2.10 -8.49 -3.76
C THR A 96 -3.57 -8.76 -3.51
N MET A 97 -4.39 -8.81 -4.55
CA MET A 97 -5.81 -9.13 -4.43
C MET A 97 -6.03 -10.54 -3.86
N VAL A 98 -5.31 -11.54 -4.35
CA VAL A 98 -5.43 -12.92 -3.88
C VAL A 98 -5.01 -13.06 -2.42
N ASN A 99 -3.90 -12.43 -2.02
CA ASN A 99 -3.47 -12.43 -0.62
C ASN A 99 -4.49 -11.76 0.29
N ARG A 100 -5.07 -10.62 -0.14
CA ARG A 100 -6.15 -9.94 0.60
C ARG A 100 -7.35 -10.86 0.78
N ALA A 101 -7.81 -11.49 -0.30
CA ALA A 101 -8.93 -12.43 -0.24
C ALA A 101 -8.68 -13.59 0.74
N LEU A 102 -7.48 -14.18 0.71
CA LEU A 102 -7.10 -15.29 1.60
C LEU A 102 -7.05 -14.89 3.09
N ILE A 103 -6.75 -13.62 3.39
CA ILE A 103 -6.66 -13.11 4.76
C ILE A 103 -8.03 -12.64 5.26
N ILE A 104 -8.82 -12.00 4.40
CA ILE A 104 -10.04 -11.29 4.79
C ILE A 104 -11.28 -12.18 4.68
N CYS A 105 -11.41 -13.02 3.66
CA CYS A 105 -12.63 -13.82 3.48
C CYS A 105 -12.71 -14.92 4.55
N SER A 106 -13.73 -14.89 5.40
CA SER A 106 -13.87 -15.85 6.50
C SER A 106 -14.50 -17.18 6.09
N THR A 107 -15.26 -17.21 5.00
CA THR A 107 -15.96 -18.41 4.51
C THR A 107 -15.40 -18.87 3.18
N TYR A 108 -15.53 -20.17 2.89
CA TYR A 108 -15.12 -20.71 1.59
C TYR A 108 -15.94 -20.12 0.44
N THR A 109 -17.23 -19.88 0.66
CA THR A 109 -18.16 -19.29 -0.31
C THR A 109 -17.76 -17.86 -0.66
N SER A 110 -17.49 -17.01 0.33
CA SER A 110 -17.02 -15.63 0.09
C SER A 110 -15.66 -15.61 -0.58
N LEU A 111 -14.72 -16.49 -0.20
CA LEU A 111 -13.42 -16.60 -0.84
C LEU A 111 -13.55 -17.02 -2.32
N ALA A 112 -14.43 -17.98 -2.62
CA ALA A 112 -14.66 -18.42 -3.99
C ALA A 112 -15.31 -17.31 -4.85
N ALA A 113 -16.27 -16.58 -4.29
CA ALA A 113 -16.88 -15.42 -4.94
C ALA A 113 -15.83 -14.34 -5.24
N GLU A 114 -14.97 -14.05 -4.26
CA GLU A 114 -13.89 -13.07 -4.42
C GLU A 114 -12.86 -13.50 -5.49
N PHE A 115 -12.53 -14.79 -5.59
CA PHE A 115 -11.69 -15.28 -6.69
C PHE A 115 -12.33 -15.11 -8.07
N ASN A 116 -13.65 -15.25 -8.19
CA ASN A 116 -14.35 -14.97 -9.44
C ASN A 116 -14.29 -13.47 -9.77
N GLU A 117 -14.37 -12.62 -8.76
CA GLU A 117 -14.25 -11.18 -8.94
C GLU A 117 -12.83 -10.76 -9.37
N ILE A 118 -11.80 -11.35 -8.76
CA ILE A 118 -10.40 -11.17 -9.20
C ILE A 118 -10.22 -11.61 -10.66
N ARG A 119 -10.85 -12.71 -11.08
CA ARG A 119 -10.84 -13.13 -12.49
C ARG A 119 -11.49 -12.09 -13.39
N ARG A 120 -12.67 -11.59 -13.03
CA ARG A 120 -13.39 -10.55 -13.79
C ARG A 120 -12.51 -9.31 -13.97
N ILE A 121 -11.97 -8.78 -12.87
CA ILE A 121 -11.10 -7.60 -12.88
C ILE A 121 -9.84 -7.85 -13.72
N GLY A 122 -9.19 -9.01 -13.55
CA GLY A 122 -8.01 -9.37 -14.34
C GLY A 122 -8.30 -9.44 -15.85
N LEU A 123 -9.40 -10.07 -16.25
CA LEU A 123 -9.82 -10.17 -17.65
C LEU A 123 -10.07 -8.77 -18.26
N LEU A 124 -10.74 -7.88 -17.52
CA LEU A 124 -10.96 -6.48 -17.95
C LEU A 124 -9.65 -5.71 -18.17
N ASN A 125 -8.59 -6.07 -17.43
CA ASN A 125 -7.27 -5.46 -17.56
C ASN A 125 -6.34 -6.21 -18.54
N GLY A 126 -6.86 -7.14 -19.34
CA GLY A 126 -6.14 -7.85 -20.40
C GLY A 126 -5.35 -9.08 -19.95
N TYR A 127 -5.53 -9.54 -18.72
CA TYR A 127 -4.88 -10.76 -18.23
C TYR A 127 -5.60 -12.01 -18.75
N THR A 128 -4.88 -13.12 -18.94
CA THR A 128 -5.50 -14.39 -19.31
C THR A 128 -6.00 -15.14 -18.08
N SER A 129 -7.09 -15.91 -18.21
CA SER A 129 -7.60 -16.74 -17.10
C SER A 129 -6.54 -17.69 -16.56
N SER A 130 -5.77 -18.35 -17.45
CA SER A 130 -4.70 -19.27 -17.08
C SER A 130 -3.63 -18.60 -16.20
N PHE A 131 -3.29 -17.34 -16.48
CA PHE A 131 -2.34 -16.58 -15.68
C PHE A 131 -2.89 -16.31 -14.27
N ILE A 132 -4.14 -15.87 -14.18
CA ILE A 132 -4.81 -15.57 -12.91
C ILE A 132 -4.95 -16.84 -12.07
N ASP A 133 -5.44 -17.93 -12.67
CA ASP A 133 -5.64 -19.22 -12.00
C ASP A 133 -4.33 -19.82 -11.51
N THR A 134 -3.24 -19.65 -12.27
CA THR A 134 -1.89 -20.07 -11.84
C THR A 134 -1.48 -19.32 -10.57
N ILE A 135 -1.68 -17.99 -10.53
CA ILE A 135 -1.36 -17.19 -9.34
C ILE A 135 -2.22 -17.60 -8.15
N ILE A 136 -3.54 -17.76 -8.35
CA ILE A 136 -4.47 -18.21 -7.31
C ILE A 136 -4.00 -19.56 -6.75
N GLY A 137 -3.72 -20.54 -7.61
CA GLY A 137 -3.28 -21.88 -7.20
C GLY A 137 -1.97 -21.87 -6.41
N ILE A 138 -0.97 -21.10 -6.87
CA ILE A 138 0.31 -20.93 -6.16
C ILE A 138 0.09 -20.32 -4.77
N LYS A 139 -0.69 -19.23 -4.69
CA LYS A 139 -0.89 -18.49 -3.44
C LYS A 139 -1.74 -19.27 -2.44
N LEU A 140 -2.77 -19.95 -2.90
CA LEU A 140 -3.59 -20.84 -2.08
C LEU A 140 -2.75 -21.99 -1.51
N SER A 141 -1.88 -22.59 -2.33
CA SER A 141 -0.97 -23.66 -1.88
C SER A 141 0.03 -23.15 -0.83
N GLN A 142 0.59 -21.95 -1.02
CA GLN A 142 1.48 -21.30 -0.06
C GLN A 142 0.77 -20.99 1.26
N TYR A 143 -0.46 -20.48 1.20
CA TYR A 143 -1.26 -20.17 2.37
C TYR A 143 -1.59 -21.42 3.19
N ARG A 144 -1.97 -22.52 2.53
CA ARG A 144 -2.22 -23.81 3.19
C ARG A 144 -0.98 -24.35 3.89
N LYS A 145 0.20 -24.31 3.24
CA LYS A 145 1.46 -24.74 3.85
C LYS A 145 1.79 -23.91 5.09
N LYS A 146 1.69 -22.58 4.99
CA LYS A 146 1.96 -21.68 6.12
C LYS A 146 1.08 -21.99 7.33
N ASN A 147 -0.20 -22.28 7.12
CA ASN A 147 -1.12 -22.61 8.21
C ASN A 147 -0.84 -24.01 8.82
N ASN A 148 -0.30 -24.94 8.03
CA ASN A 148 0.12 -26.25 8.54
C ASN A 148 1.46 -26.20 9.29
N ASP A 149 2.37 -25.34 8.85
CA ASP A 149 3.73 -25.21 9.40
C ASP A 149 3.80 -24.34 10.69
N VAL A 150 2.67 -23.82 11.18
CA VAL A 150 2.57 -23.07 12.46
C VAL A 150 3.05 -23.90 13.67
N ILE A 151 3.22 -25.22 13.53
CA ILE A 151 3.68 -26.13 14.59
C ILE A 151 5.23 -26.24 14.65
N GLN A 152 5.99 -25.68 13.72
CA GLN A 152 7.46 -25.75 13.79
C GLN A 152 8.11 -24.35 13.80
N SER A 153 8.49 -23.92 14.99
CA SER A 153 9.38 -22.78 15.21
C SER A 153 10.71 -22.98 14.46
N PRO A 154 11.19 -22.00 13.67
CA PRO A 154 12.51 -22.11 13.06
C PRO A 154 13.59 -22.02 14.14
N GLN A 155 14.34 -23.10 14.35
CA GLN A 155 15.63 -23.02 15.02
C GLN A 155 16.60 -22.21 14.12
N SER A 156 17.19 -21.17 14.71
CA SER A 156 18.33 -20.38 14.21
C SER A 156 19.48 -21.29 13.76
N GLY A 157 20.19 -21.08 12.65
CA GLY A 157 20.10 -20.10 11.56
C GLY A 157 21.28 -20.34 10.60
N PRO A 158 21.26 -19.81 9.36
CA PRO A 158 22.48 -19.66 8.58
C PRO A 158 22.84 -18.18 8.40
N ASP A 159 24.14 -17.96 8.27
CA ASP A 159 24.83 -16.71 7.91
C ASP A 159 23.95 -15.76 7.07
N VAL A 160 23.40 -14.72 7.70
CA VAL A 160 22.43 -13.83 7.05
C VAL A 160 23.18 -12.95 6.07
N LYS A 161 23.12 -13.30 4.79
CA LYS A 161 23.68 -12.48 3.71
C LYS A 161 23.22 -11.04 3.82
N LYS A 162 24.14 -10.10 3.66
CA LYS A 162 23.82 -8.67 3.62
C LYS A 162 23.04 -8.35 2.34
N ARG A 163 21.77 -7.97 2.50
CA ARG A 163 20.90 -7.59 1.39
C ARG A 163 21.27 -6.23 0.83
N MET A 164 21.40 -6.15 -0.49
CA MET A 164 21.60 -4.91 -1.23
C MET A 164 20.50 -4.78 -2.29
N TYR A 165 19.91 -3.60 -2.38
CA TYR A 165 18.88 -3.30 -3.36
C TYR A 165 19.44 -2.44 -4.48
N VAL A 166 19.17 -2.82 -5.72
CA VAL A 166 19.66 -2.12 -6.92
C VAL A 166 18.47 -1.81 -7.82
N GLU A 167 18.25 -0.52 -8.05
CA GLU A 167 17.28 -0.03 -9.04
C GLU A 167 17.90 -0.05 -10.43
N ILE A 168 17.19 -0.63 -11.40
CA ILE A 168 17.60 -0.68 -12.81
C ILE A 168 16.42 -0.30 -13.72
N PRO A 169 16.63 0.40 -14.83
CA PRO A 169 15.56 0.67 -15.79
C PRO A 169 15.05 -0.63 -16.43
N PHE A 170 13.75 -0.70 -16.73
CA PHE A 170 13.14 -1.81 -17.45
C PHE A 170 13.25 -1.60 -18.96
N ILE A 171 14.10 -2.42 -19.58
CA ILE A 171 14.39 -2.52 -21.01
C ILE A 171 14.48 -4.01 -21.33
N GLU A 172 13.32 -4.69 -21.24
CA GLU A 172 13.11 -6.13 -21.54
C GLU A 172 14.37 -7.02 -21.39
N ASN A 173 14.95 -7.46 -22.50
CA ASN A 173 16.08 -8.40 -22.53
C ASN A 173 17.37 -7.80 -21.97
N ALA A 174 17.65 -6.52 -22.22
CA ALA A 174 18.86 -5.87 -21.73
C ALA A 174 18.90 -5.83 -20.20
N THR A 175 17.77 -5.50 -19.56
CA THR A 175 17.62 -5.53 -18.10
C THR A 175 17.78 -6.93 -17.54
N LYS A 176 17.21 -7.94 -18.21
CA LYS A 176 17.34 -9.34 -17.80
C LYS A 176 18.78 -9.84 -17.90
N GLU A 177 19.47 -9.54 -18.99
CA GLU A 177 20.88 -9.88 -19.16
C GLU A 177 21.78 -9.20 -18.13
N PHE A 178 21.60 -7.89 -17.93
CA PHE A 178 22.35 -7.13 -16.94
C PHE A 178 22.16 -7.73 -15.54
N ARG A 179 20.91 -7.98 -15.14
CA ARG A 179 20.58 -8.62 -13.87
C ARG A 179 21.30 -9.95 -13.71
N ASN A 180 21.25 -10.82 -14.73
CA ASN A 180 21.87 -12.14 -14.66
C ASN A 180 23.39 -12.06 -14.56
N LYS A 181 24.03 -11.19 -15.35
CA LYS A 181 25.49 -10.98 -15.34
C LYS A 181 25.97 -10.47 -13.98
N ILE A 182 25.30 -9.46 -13.41
CA ILE A 182 25.65 -8.93 -12.09
C ILE A 182 25.38 -9.97 -10.99
N THR A 183 24.25 -10.67 -11.03
CA THR A 183 23.94 -11.72 -10.05
C THR A 183 25.01 -12.82 -10.07
N HIS A 184 25.42 -13.26 -11.26
CA HIS A 184 26.48 -14.25 -11.43
C HIS A 184 27.83 -13.74 -10.89
N LEU A 185 28.20 -12.50 -11.22
CA LEU A 185 29.42 -11.88 -10.74
C LEU A 185 29.45 -11.76 -9.21
N CYS A 186 28.34 -11.35 -8.60
CA CYS A 186 28.24 -11.19 -7.15
C CYS A 186 28.28 -12.53 -6.43
N ASN A 187 27.61 -13.56 -6.96
CA ASN A 187 27.74 -14.91 -6.42
C ASN A 187 29.17 -15.46 -6.53
N LYS A 188 30.00 -14.97 -7.46
CA LYS A 188 31.41 -15.36 -7.59
C LYS A 188 32.34 -14.58 -6.65
N LEU A 189 32.11 -13.27 -6.49
CA LEU A 189 33.04 -12.37 -5.79
C LEU A 189 32.65 -12.06 -4.33
N ARG A 190 31.35 -12.11 -4.00
CA ARG A 190 30.78 -11.65 -2.72
C ARG A 190 29.63 -12.57 -2.30
N LEU A 191 29.96 -13.77 -1.82
CA LEU A 191 28.99 -14.76 -1.32
C LEU A 191 28.18 -14.28 -0.12
N ASP A 192 28.71 -13.30 0.60
CA ASP A 192 28.09 -12.60 1.73
C ASP A 192 26.98 -11.63 1.31
N LEU A 193 26.88 -11.28 0.02
CA LEU A 193 25.87 -10.36 -0.48
C LEU A 193 24.70 -11.09 -1.14
N ASP A 194 23.50 -10.58 -0.88
CA ASP A 194 22.26 -10.94 -1.57
C ASP A 194 21.74 -9.71 -2.32
N ILE A 195 21.87 -9.70 -3.65
CA ILE A 195 21.47 -8.55 -4.47
C ILE A 195 20.05 -8.74 -4.99
N GLN A 196 19.19 -7.81 -4.62
CA GLN A 196 17.81 -7.74 -5.03
C GLN A 196 17.62 -6.59 -6.02
N PHE A 197 17.12 -6.92 -7.21
CA PHE A 197 16.92 -5.95 -8.28
C PHE A 197 15.48 -5.49 -8.35
N PHE A 198 15.29 -4.18 -8.44
CA PHE A 198 14.01 -3.56 -8.73
C PHE A 198 14.06 -2.93 -10.12
N MET A 199 13.13 -3.37 -10.98
CA MET A 199 13.01 -2.84 -12.32
C MET A 199 12.10 -1.63 -12.29
N LYS A 200 12.60 -0.47 -12.68
CA LYS A 200 11.83 0.77 -12.78
C LYS A 200 11.22 0.89 -14.17
N PRO A 201 9.89 1.06 -14.29
CA PRO A 201 9.27 1.34 -15.58
C PRO A 201 9.76 2.69 -16.12
N SER A 202 9.64 2.87 -17.44
CA SER A 202 9.93 4.15 -18.08
C SER A 202 9.10 5.27 -17.44
N PRO A 203 9.63 6.51 -17.33
CA PRO A 203 8.89 7.65 -16.79
C PRO A 203 7.52 7.79 -17.46
N ALA A 204 6.48 8.01 -16.66
CA ALA A 204 5.15 8.27 -17.20
C ALA A 204 5.16 9.56 -18.03
N VAL A 205 4.34 9.62 -19.08
CA VAL A 205 4.22 10.82 -19.95
C VAL A 205 3.93 12.08 -19.13
N GLN A 206 3.16 11.96 -18.05
CA GLN A 206 2.89 13.05 -17.10
C GLN A 206 4.16 13.70 -16.55
N MET A 207 5.26 12.95 -16.39
CA MET A 207 6.53 13.50 -15.91
C MET A 207 7.20 14.45 -16.91
N LEU A 208 6.86 14.35 -18.20
CA LEU A 208 7.35 15.25 -19.24
C LEU A 208 6.56 16.57 -19.28
N TYR A 209 5.36 16.59 -18.71
CA TYR A 209 4.46 17.73 -18.69
C TYR A 209 4.13 18.13 -17.25
N GLN A 210 5.13 18.66 -16.54
CA GLN A 210 4.88 19.25 -15.22
C GLN A 210 4.03 20.52 -15.40
N THR A 211 2.72 20.39 -15.18
CA THR A 211 1.76 21.51 -15.23
C THR A 211 1.78 22.36 -13.97
N LYS A 212 2.42 21.89 -12.90
CA LYS A 212 2.55 22.60 -11.62
C LYS A 212 3.93 23.24 -11.52
N ASP A 213 3.98 24.48 -11.07
CA ASP A 213 5.23 25.18 -10.82
C ASP A 213 6.07 24.46 -9.75
N PRO A 214 7.39 24.33 -9.98
CA PRO A 214 8.28 23.68 -9.02
C PRO A 214 8.30 24.46 -7.70
N THR A 215 7.79 23.84 -6.65
CA THR A 215 7.76 24.45 -5.32
C THR A 215 9.15 24.40 -4.68
N ASN A 216 9.64 25.52 -4.14
CA ASN A 216 10.91 25.60 -3.44
C ASN A 216 11.00 24.52 -2.34
N LYS A 217 12.15 23.83 -2.21
CA LYS A 217 12.37 22.77 -1.21
C LYS A 217 11.99 23.19 0.22
N LYS A 218 12.20 24.45 0.59
CA LYS A 218 11.82 24.98 1.91
C LYS A 218 10.30 25.03 2.12
N MET A 219 9.52 25.14 1.03
CA MET A 219 8.06 25.22 1.04
C MET A 219 7.39 23.85 0.85
N LYS A 220 8.18 22.78 0.64
CA LYS A 220 7.67 21.40 0.54
C LYS A 220 7.40 20.79 1.93
N SER A 221 6.38 19.95 2.02
CA SER A 221 6.16 18.98 3.11
C SER A 221 6.77 17.63 2.73
N ASP A 222 6.74 16.67 3.66
CA ASP A 222 7.26 15.31 3.52
C ASP A 222 8.76 15.23 3.17
N VAL A 223 9.51 16.25 3.57
CA VAL A 223 10.95 16.33 3.32
C VAL A 223 11.72 15.70 4.49
N VAL A 224 12.75 14.92 4.17
CA VAL A 224 13.72 14.45 5.16
C VAL A 224 14.82 15.50 5.31
N TYR A 225 15.02 15.97 6.53
CA TYR A 225 16.02 16.98 6.88
C TYR A 225 16.95 16.46 7.97
N SER A 226 18.14 17.07 8.05
CA SER A 226 19.05 16.83 9.16
C SER A 226 19.48 18.13 9.82
N ILE A 227 19.47 18.13 11.15
CA ILE A 227 19.99 19.21 11.97
C ILE A 227 21.25 18.69 12.64
N LYS A 228 22.39 19.32 12.37
CA LYS A 228 23.63 19.05 13.09
C LYS A 228 23.60 19.82 14.40
N CYS A 229 23.94 19.14 15.50
CA CYS A 229 24.15 19.83 16.77
C CYS A 229 25.36 20.76 16.62
N THR A 230 25.24 22.00 17.09
CA THR A 230 26.37 22.95 17.09
C THR A 230 27.41 22.65 18.17
N GLN A 231 27.01 21.90 19.20
CA GLN A 231 27.83 21.61 20.38
C GLN A 231 28.46 20.20 20.35
N CYS A 232 28.05 19.30 19.45
CA CYS A 232 28.61 17.96 19.36
C CYS A 232 28.50 17.36 17.94
N GLN A 233 29.16 16.22 17.71
CA GLN A 233 29.17 15.52 16.40
C GLN A 233 27.89 14.75 16.07
N HIS A 234 26.82 14.92 16.85
CA HIS A 234 25.54 14.25 16.60
C HIS A 234 24.66 15.04 15.64
N SER A 235 23.84 14.33 14.88
CA SER A 235 22.81 14.91 14.04
C SER A 235 21.46 14.29 14.32
N TYR A 236 20.43 15.14 14.29
CA TYR A 236 19.04 14.72 14.25
C TYR A 236 18.62 14.55 12.79
N ILE A 237 17.89 13.49 12.49
CA ILE A 237 17.26 13.26 11.18
C ILE A 237 15.76 13.16 11.44
N GLY A 238 14.99 13.98 10.73
CA GLY A 238 13.53 14.01 10.85
C GLY A 238 12.85 14.09 9.49
N LYS A 239 11.56 13.73 9.46
CA LYS A 239 10.65 13.94 8.33
C LYS A 239 9.67 15.06 8.68
N THR A 240 9.37 15.96 7.76
CA THR A 240 8.39 17.03 7.99
C THR A 240 7.01 16.61 7.51
N GLU A 241 5.96 16.72 8.31
CA GLU A 241 4.56 16.63 7.82
C GLU A 241 4.05 18.01 7.35
N ARG A 242 4.60 19.08 7.93
CA ARG A 242 4.38 20.48 7.52
C ARG A 242 5.46 20.94 6.55
N GLN A 243 5.29 22.16 6.02
CA GLN A 243 6.31 22.80 5.19
C GLN A 243 7.64 22.87 5.95
N CYS A 244 8.72 22.52 5.27
CA CYS A 244 10.05 22.43 5.85
C CYS A 244 10.43 23.72 6.60
N ILE A 245 10.20 24.89 6.02
CA ILE A 245 10.50 26.19 6.63
C ILE A 245 9.80 26.40 7.98
N LYS A 246 8.54 25.96 8.11
CA LYS A 246 7.79 26.10 9.37
C LYS A 246 8.35 25.17 10.44
N ARG A 247 8.63 23.90 10.08
CA ARG A 247 9.20 22.93 11.03
C ARG A 247 10.56 23.37 11.55
N LEU A 248 11.36 23.96 10.68
CA LEU A 248 12.69 24.47 11.03
C LEU A 248 12.63 25.69 11.95
N HIS A 249 11.65 26.57 11.71
CA HIS A 249 11.40 27.70 12.60
C HIS A 249 10.97 27.25 14.00
N GLU A 250 10.07 26.26 14.10
CA GLU A 250 9.66 25.66 15.38
C GLU A 250 10.84 25.06 16.16
N GLN A 251 11.84 24.51 15.45
CA GLN A 251 13.01 23.87 16.04
C GLN A 251 14.20 24.83 16.26
N GLY A 252 14.07 26.11 15.88
CA GLY A 252 15.13 27.11 16.03
C GLY A 252 16.41 26.79 15.24
N ALA A 253 16.33 26.02 14.15
CA ALA A 253 17.50 25.46 13.47
C ALA A 253 17.77 26.07 12.08
N ILE A 254 19.05 26.22 11.71
CA ILE A 254 19.55 26.64 10.39
C ILE A 254 20.12 25.39 9.67
N VAL A 255 19.82 25.20 8.38
CA VAL A 255 19.74 23.85 7.76
C VAL A 255 20.84 23.45 6.78
N ILE A 256 21.14 22.14 6.77
CA ILE A 256 21.63 21.35 5.63
C ILE A 256 20.51 20.39 5.18
N LEU A 257 19.95 20.60 3.97
CA LEU A 257 18.92 19.72 3.39
C LEU A 257 19.60 18.49 2.80
N LEU A 258 19.27 17.29 3.29
CA LEU A 258 19.93 16.07 2.82
C LEU A 258 19.32 15.55 1.52
N PHE A 259 18.00 15.40 1.40
CA PHE A 259 17.41 14.85 0.17
C PHE A 259 15.98 15.34 -0.06
N GLY A 260 15.67 15.73 -1.31
CA GLY A 260 14.32 15.83 -1.81
C GLY A 260 14.10 14.66 -2.75
N VAL A 261 13.09 13.84 -2.47
CA VAL A 261 12.50 12.94 -3.47
C VAL A 261 11.69 13.78 -4.44
#